data_AF-A0A4V3D3X4-F1
#
_entry.id   AF-A0A4V3D3X4-F1
#
_cell.length_a   1.000
_cell.length_b   1.000
_cell.length_c   1.000
_cell.angle_alpha   90.00
_cell.angle_beta   90.00
_cell.angle_gamma   90.00
#
_symmetry.space_group_name_H-M   'P 1'
#
loop_
_entity.id
_entity.type
_entity.pdbx_description
1 polymer ?
#
loop_
_entity_poly.entity_id
_entity_poly.type
_entity_poly.pdbx_seq_one_letter_code
_entity_poly.pdbx_strand_id
1 'polypeptide(L)'
;MLKVKNVANSGNYYALFELDGRIGTANLEEGFNDQLKIESVGHGSDPNYVTYESLRVGDDSYGIVIGANTSGELNKISIQIEFELYSYNVDVSNNNYFIDVHKMPDGLEKINPAIIKY
;
A
#
# COMPACT_ATOMS: atom_id res chain seq x y z
N MET A 1 6.25 -15.73 2.86
CA MET A 1 5.90 -14.70 3.87
C MET A 1 4.46 -14.24 3.65
N LEU A 2 3.73 -13.82 4.69
CA LEU A 2 2.40 -13.17 4.58
C LEU A 2 2.26 -12.06 5.63
N LYS A 3 1.83 -10.88 5.19
CA LYS A 3 1.49 -9.73 6.03
C LYS A 3 0.16 -9.17 5.56
N VAL A 4 -0.75 -8.91 6.49
CA VAL A 4 -2.07 -8.35 6.20
C VAL A 4 -2.29 -7.14 7.09
N LYS A 5 -2.86 -6.08 6.54
CA LYS A 5 -3.16 -4.85 7.27
C LYS A 5 -4.56 -4.36 6.92
N ASN A 6 -5.35 -4.15 7.96
CA ASN A 6 -6.65 -3.49 7.84
C ASN A 6 -6.47 -2.00 7.56
N VAL A 7 -7.34 -1.42 6.74
CA VAL A 7 -7.39 0.02 6.49
C VAL A 7 -8.53 0.63 7.30
N ALA A 8 -8.18 1.57 8.18
CA ALA A 8 -9.14 2.42 8.89
C ALA A 8 -10.22 1.70 9.73
N ASN A 9 -9.92 0.52 10.28
CA ASN A 9 -10.90 -0.32 10.97
C ASN A 9 -12.16 -0.59 10.11
N SER A 10 -11.98 -0.69 8.79
CA SER A 10 -13.05 -0.96 7.81
C SER A 10 -13.05 -2.42 7.36
N GLY A 11 -13.94 -2.80 6.43
CA GLY A 11 -13.88 -4.12 5.78
C GLY A 11 -12.74 -4.27 4.76
N ASN A 12 -11.88 -3.26 4.56
CA ASN A 12 -10.83 -3.30 3.54
C ASN A 12 -9.48 -3.69 4.15
N TYR A 13 -8.77 -4.58 3.45
CA TYR A 13 -7.46 -5.07 3.86
C TYR A 13 -6.51 -5.08 2.68
N TYR A 14 -5.23 -4.87 2.98
CA TYR A 14 -4.14 -5.06 2.04
C TYR A 14 -3.26 -6.19 2.53
N ALA A 15 -2.90 -7.09 1.62
CA ALA A 15 -2.01 -8.19 1.89
C ALA A 15 -0.74 -8.09 1.03
N LEU A 16 0.39 -8.37 1.66
CA LEU A 16 1.68 -8.60 1.03
C LEU A 16 2.05 -10.05 1.28
N PHE A 17 2.35 -10.79 0.23
CA PHE A 17 2.68 -12.21 0.33
C PHE A 17 3.84 -12.57 -0.58
N GLU A 18 4.43 -13.72 -0.32
CA GLU A 18 5.49 -14.29 -1.15
C GLU A 18 5.11 -15.71 -1.53
N LEU A 19 5.11 -15.99 -2.83
CA LEU A 19 4.87 -17.31 -3.42
C LEU A 19 6.01 -17.62 -4.38
N ASP A 20 6.68 -18.75 -4.18
CA ASP A 20 7.81 -19.21 -5.01
C ASP A 20 8.90 -18.13 -5.22
N GLY A 21 9.22 -17.38 -4.16
CA GLY A 21 10.22 -16.31 -4.17
C GLY A 21 9.77 -15.03 -4.89
N ARG A 22 8.50 -14.92 -5.27
CA ARG A 22 7.92 -13.72 -5.89
C ARG A 22 7.05 -12.98 -4.91
N ILE A 23 7.18 -11.65 -4.90
CA ILE A 23 6.36 -10.79 -4.06
C ILE A 23 5.04 -10.52 -4.77
N GLY A 24 3.95 -10.73 -4.05
CA GLY A 24 2.59 -10.46 -4.48
C GLY A 24 1.88 -9.52 -3.52
N THR A 25 0.95 -8.76 -4.06
CA THR A 25 0.05 -7.89 -3.29
C THR A 25 -1.39 -8.30 -3.57
N ALA A 26 -2.28 -8.12 -2.60
CA ALA A 26 -3.70 -8.30 -2.81
C ALA A 26 -4.50 -7.26 -2.03
N ASN A 27 -5.60 -6.83 -2.64
CA ASN A 27 -6.62 -6.05 -1.97
C ASN A 27 -7.76 -7.00 -1.63
N LEU A 28 -8.19 -6.94 -0.37
CA LEU A 28 -9.22 -7.81 0.16
C LEU A 28 -10.36 -6.96 0.72
N GLU A 29 -11.58 -7.44 0.50
CA GLU A 29 -12.79 -6.85 1.06
C GLU A 29 -13.53 -7.91 1.89
N GLU A 30 -13.94 -7.54 3.09
CA GLU A 30 -14.76 -8.35 3.98
C GLU A 30 -16.22 -8.34 3.51
N GLY A 31 -16.72 -9.52 3.16
CA GLY A 31 -18.11 -9.73 2.79
C GLY A 31 -19.02 -9.90 4.02
N PHE A 32 -20.33 -9.85 3.77
CA PHE A 32 -21.38 -10.02 4.80
C PHE A 32 -21.37 -11.36 5.56
N ASN A 33 -20.55 -12.32 5.13
CA ASN A 33 -20.39 -13.64 5.74
C ASN A 33 -19.08 -13.75 6.55
N ASP A 34 -18.47 -12.61 6.92
CA ASP A 34 -17.19 -12.52 7.64
C ASP A 34 -16.02 -13.18 6.88
N GLN A 35 -16.15 -13.33 5.56
CA GLN A 35 -15.09 -13.88 4.70
C GLN A 35 -14.48 -12.77 3.85
N LEU A 36 -13.15 -12.86 3.70
CA LEU A 36 -12.40 -11.97 2.82
C LEU A 36 -12.49 -12.45 1.37
N LYS A 37 -12.90 -11.55 0.47
CA LYS A 37 -12.83 -11.71 -0.98
C LYS A 37 -11.61 -10.98 -1.50
N ILE A 38 -10.93 -11.57 -2.48
CA ILE A 38 -9.84 -10.92 -3.22
C ILE A 38 -10.47 -10.04 -4.30
N GLU A 39 -10.26 -8.73 -4.21
CA GLU A 39 -10.72 -7.76 -5.23
C GLU A 39 -9.70 -7.62 -6.35
N SER A 40 -8.42 -7.58 -6.01
CA SER A 40 -7.33 -7.47 -6.98
C SER A 40 -6.07 -8.16 -6.46
N VAL A 41 -5.20 -8.53 -7.40
CA VAL A 41 -3.87 -9.05 -7.12
C VAL A 41 -2.84 -8.37 -8.00
N GLY A 42 -1.71 -8.03 -7.41
CA GLY A 42 -0.52 -7.53 -8.08
C GLY A 42 0.65 -8.47 -7.84
N HIS A 43 1.70 -8.32 -8.65
CA HIS A 43 2.96 -9.01 -8.42
C HIS A 43 4.14 -8.12 -8.82
N GLY A 44 5.25 -8.33 -8.14
CA GLY A 44 6.55 -7.72 -8.40
C GLY A 44 7.65 -8.77 -8.35
N SER A 45 8.66 -8.62 -9.20
CA SER A 45 9.84 -9.49 -9.23
C SER A 45 11.08 -8.82 -8.65
N ASP A 46 10.97 -7.58 -8.20
CA ASP A 46 12.08 -6.79 -7.67
C ASP A 46 12.23 -7.01 -6.14
N PRO A 47 13.44 -7.27 -5.61
CA PRO A 47 13.69 -7.34 -4.16
C PRO A 47 13.33 -6.05 -3.40
N ASN A 48 13.24 -4.92 -4.09
CA ASN A 48 12.85 -3.59 -3.61
C ASN A 48 11.54 -3.10 -4.24
N TYR A 49 10.63 -4.02 -4.55
CA TYR A 49 9.33 -3.70 -5.12
C TYR A 49 8.54 -2.74 -4.22
N VAL A 50 8.07 -1.63 -4.79
CA VAL A 50 7.17 -0.68 -4.13
C VAL A 50 6.01 -0.37 -5.05
N THR A 51 4.78 -0.43 -4.53
CA THR A 51 3.60 0.09 -5.22
C THR A 51 2.81 1.02 -4.31
N TYR A 52 2.01 1.88 -4.94
CA TYR A 52 1.11 2.80 -4.30
C TYR A 52 -0.31 2.56 -4.81
N GLU A 53 -1.25 2.52 -3.88
CA GLU A 53 -2.66 2.48 -4.19
C GLU A 53 -3.43 3.49 -3.34
N SER A 54 -4.65 3.81 -3.78
CA SER A 54 -5.54 4.67 -3.01
C SER A 54 -6.84 3.96 -2.71
N LEU A 55 -7.37 4.17 -1.51
CA LEU A 55 -8.66 3.67 -1.08
C LEU A 55 -9.48 4.80 -0.46
N ARG A 56 -10.78 4.83 -0.74
CA ARG A 56 -11.74 5.69 -0.03
C ARG A 56 -12.55 4.84 0.94
N VAL A 57 -12.63 5.28 2.20
CA VAL A 57 -13.44 4.65 3.25
C VAL A 57 -14.37 5.71 3.82
N GLY A 58 -15.66 5.63 3.47
CA GLY A 58 -16.60 6.71 3.75
C GLY A 58 -16.18 8.00 3.03
N ASP A 59 -15.98 9.07 3.80
CA ASP A 59 -15.50 10.36 3.27
C ASP A 59 -13.98 10.52 3.32
N ASP A 60 -13.29 9.61 4.02
CA ASP A 60 -11.86 9.67 4.18
C ASP A 60 -11.14 8.97 3.02
N SER A 61 -10.02 9.55 2.62
CA SER A 61 -9.12 9.00 1.61
C SER A 61 -7.83 8.49 2.23
N TYR A 62 -7.32 7.38 1.73
CA TYR A 62 -6.11 6.72 2.22
C TYR A 62 -5.17 6.41 1.06
N GLY A 63 -3.88 6.64 1.29
CA GLY A 63 -2.81 6.11 0.47
C GLY A 63 -2.22 4.87 1.11
N ILE A 64 -1.96 3.87 0.29
CA ILE A 64 -1.42 2.59 0.72
C ILE A 64 -0.09 2.40 0.00
N VAL A 65 0.99 2.35 0.77
CA VAL A 65 2.33 2.07 0.28
C VAL A 65 2.69 0.66 0.70
N ILE A 66 2.80 -0.24 -0.27
CA ILE A 66 3.02 -1.67 -0.03
C ILE A 66 4.23 -2.13 -0.83
N GLY A 67 5.09 -2.92 -0.20
CA GLY A 67 6.31 -3.33 -0.86
C GLY A 67 7.26 -4.16 -0.02
N ALA A 68 8.39 -4.44 -0.64
CA ALA A 68 9.52 -5.16 -0.10
C ALA A 68 10.78 -4.28 -0.17
N ASN A 69 11.68 -4.49 0.78
CA ASN A 69 13.01 -3.89 0.87
C ASN A 69 13.99 -4.99 1.32
N THR A 70 14.00 -6.10 0.60
CA THR A 70 14.74 -7.30 1.01
C THR A 70 16.24 -7.18 0.80
N SER A 71 16.71 -6.26 -0.06
CA SER A 71 18.13 -5.94 -0.16
C SER A 71 18.60 -4.98 0.94
N GLY A 72 17.68 -4.30 1.63
CA GLY A 72 17.97 -3.31 2.65
C GLY A 72 18.51 -1.98 2.10
N GLU A 73 18.33 -1.73 0.81
CA GLU A 73 18.83 -0.51 0.14
C GLU A 73 17.88 0.69 0.30
N LEU A 74 16.60 0.44 0.60
CA LEU A 74 15.63 1.50 0.78
C LEU A 74 15.63 2.00 2.23
N ASN A 75 15.85 3.30 2.41
CA ASN A 75 15.66 3.94 3.72
C ASN A 75 14.27 4.57 3.84
N LYS A 76 13.82 5.20 2.76
CA LYS A 76 12.66 6.09 2.76
C LYS A 76 12.02 6.08 1.38
N ILE A 77 10.69 6.08 1.36
CA ILE A 77 9.89 6.19 0.15
C ILE A 77 9.17 7.54 0.20
N SER A 78 9.29 8.33 -0.85
CA SER A 78 8.53 9.56 -1.02
C SER A 78 7.39 9.33 -2.01
N ILE A 79 6.18 9.68 -1.59
CA ILE A 79 4.98 9.63 -2.42
C ILE A 79 4.58 11.06 -2.74
N GLN A 80 4.56 11.39 -4.02
CA GLN A 80 4.10 12.67 -4.52
C GLN A 80 2.82 12.45 -5.32
N ILE A 81 1.72 13.06 -4.90
CA ILE A 81 0.45 12.98 -5.63
C ILE A 81 0.57 13.84 -6.89
N GLU A 82 0.32 13.28 -8.08
CA GLU A 82 0.71 13.94 -9.34
C GLU A 82 -0.03 15.26 -9.59
N PHE A 83 -1.31 15.31 -9.24
CA PHE A 83 -2.18 16.44 -9.51
C PHE A 83 -2.40 17.37 -8.31
N GLU A 84 -1.71 17.10 -7.19
CA GLU A 84 -1.86 17.84 -5.95
C GLU A 84 -0.50 18.34 -5.48
N LEU A 85 -0.45 19.49 -4.81
CA LEU A 85 0.77 19.96 -4.14
C LEU A 85 0.96 19.25 -2.79
N TYR A 86 0.81 17.92 -2.78
CA TYR A 86 0.90 17.09 -1.60
C TYR A 86 1.94 15.97 -1.80
N SER A 87 2.78 15.81 -0.79
CA SER A 87 3.69 14.68 -0.69
C SER A 87 3.86 14.29 0.77
N TYR A 88 4.16 13.01 0.97
CA TYR A 88 4.50 12.47 2.27
C TYR A 88 5.57 11.41 2.12
N ASN A 89 6.08 10.94 3.26
CA ASN A 89 7.17 9.99 3.26
C ASN A 89 6.89 8.83 4.21
N VAL A 90 7.39 7.66 3.83
CA VAL A 90 7.33 6.44 4.61
C VAL A 90 8.76 5.98 4.92
N ASP A 91 9.07 5.75 6.20
CA ASP A 91 10.34 5.17 6.63
C ASP A 91 10.26 3.63 6.50
N VAL A 92 11.17 3.07 5.71
CA VAL A 92 11.25 1.63 5.45
C VAL A 92 12.63 1.03 5.77
N SER A 93 13.50 1.82 6.40
CA SER A 93 14.91 1.48 6.69
C SER A 93 15.10 0.15 7.42
N ASN A 94 14.15 -0.22 8.29
CA ASN A 94 14.21 -1.44 9.10
C ASN A 94 13.12 -2.46 8.75
N ASN A 95 12.50 -2.34 7.57
CA ASN A 95 11.35 -3.14 7.18
C ASN A 95 11.59 -3.84 5.84
N ASN A 96 11.96 -5.12 5.87
CA ASN A 96 12.08 -5.94 4.66
C ASN A 96 10.75 -6.06 3.89
N TYR A 97 9.62 -5.92 4.60
CA TYR A 97 8.27 -6.06 4.08
C TYR A 97 7.33 -5.08 4.79
N PHE A 98 6.68 -4.19 4.05
CA PHE A 98 5.89 -3.11 4.61
C PHE A 98 4.54 -2.95 3.92
N ILE A 99 3.56 -2.54 4.73
CA ILE A 99 2.26 -2.03 4.31
C ILE A 99 2.03 -0.80 5.18
N ASP A 100 2.22 0.38 4.60
CA ASP A 100 1.93 1.64 5.23
C ASP A 100 0.58 2.16 4.76
N VAL A 101 -0.19 2.71 5.71
CA VAL A 101 -1.54 3.20 5.47
C VAL A 101 -1.58 4.62 5.99
N HIS A 102 -1.65 5.57 5.07
CA HIS A 102 -1.56 6.98 5.35
C HIS A 102 -2.92 7.64 5.07
N LYS A 103 -3.53 8.24 6.10
CA LYS A 103 -4.75 9.03 5.90
C LYS A 103 -4.38 10.32 5.16
N MET A 104 -5.04 10.56 4.04
CA MET A 104 -4.84 11.75 3.24
C MET A 104 -5.50 12.96 3.91
N PRO A 105 -4.90 14.16 3.77
CA PRO A 105 -5.57 15.39 4.16
C PRO A 105 -6.90 15.55 3.43
N ASP A 106 -7.85 16.20 4.10
CA ASP A 106 -9.11 16.59 3.48
C ASP A 106 -8.87 17.60 2.36
N GLY A 107 -9.75 17.60 1.36
CA GLY A 107 -9.72 18.59 0.27
C GLY A 107 -8.81 18.27 -0.91
N LEU A 108 -8.15 17.10 -0.93
CA LEU A 108 -7.50 16.60 -2.15
C LEU A 108 -8.57 16.11 -3.14
N GLU A 109 -8.54 16.60 -4.38
CA GLU A 109 -9.48 16.18 -5.42
C GLU A 109 -9.10 14.83 -6.01
N LYS A 110 -7.79 14.59 -6.21
CA LYS A 110 -7.27 13.36 -6.80
C LYS A 110 -6.00 12.91 -6.09
N ILE A 111 -6.07 11.75 -5.46
CA ILE A 111 -4.94 11.11 -4.76
C ILE A 111 -4.22 10.06 -5.63
N ASN A 112 -4.56 9.97 -6.91
CA ASN A 112 -4.00 9.06 -7.89
C ASN A 112 -3.93 9.68 -9.30
N PRO A 113 -2.93 9.33 -10.12
CA PRO A 113 -1.77 8.52 -9.78
C PRO A 113 -0.80 9.26 -8.84
N ALA A 114 0.12 8.52 -8.23
CA ALA A 114 1.21 9.08 -7.45
C ALA A 114 2.56 8.68 -8.05
N ILE A 115 3.52 9.59 -7.95
CA ILE A 115 4.92 9.37 -8.28
C ILE A 115 5.61 8.83 -7.04
N ILE A 116 6.20 7.65 -7.16
CA ILE A 116 6.98 6.99 -6.12
C ILE A 116 8.47 7.29 -6.36
N LYS A 117 9.19 7.75 -5.33
CA LYS A 117 10.64 8.02 -5.37
C LYS A 117 11.34 7.35 -4.20
N TYR A 118 12.42 6.63 -4.46
CA TYR A 118 13.28 5.97 -3.48
C TYR A 118 14.68 5.75 -4.04
#